data_AF-A0AAU4R635-F1
#
_entry.id   AF-A0AAU4R635-F1
#
_cell.length_a   1.000
_cell.length_b   1.000
_cell.length_c   1.000
_cell.angle_alpha   90.00
_cell.angle_beta   90.00
_cell.angle_gamma   90.00
#
_symmetry.space_group_name_H-M   'P 1'
#
loop_
_entity.id
_entity.type
_entity.pdbx_description
1 polymer ?
#
loop_
_entity_poly.entity_id
_entity_poly.type
_entity_poly.pdbx_seq_one_letter_code
_entity_poly.pdbx_strand_id
1 'polypeptide(L)'
;MSEERVDALTQRMAEHMAMPFPPGFRGLDIESQDMVMLDADAYGYALGVVEGPLNEQRRAGLTRLMTVFERVLPAIDDEYATRYYTHVRDMAAMAAEIEAQRDM
;
A
#
# COMPACT_ATOMS: atom_id res chain seq x y z
N MET A 1 0.94 -6.58 -19.92
CA MET A 1 1.66 -6.13 -18.72
C MET A 1 3.07 -5.79 -19.11
N SER A 2 3.53 -4.54 -18.99
CA SER A 2 4.96 -4.30 -19.15
C SER A 2 5.65 -4.82 -17.89
N GLU A 3 6.57 -5.75 -18.07
CA GLU A 3 7.52 -6.23 -17.05
C GLU A 3 8.10 -5.03 -16.27
N GLU A 4 8.37 -3.93 -16.98
CA GLU A 4 8.76 -2.62 -16.46
C GLU A 4 7.88 -2.06 -15.32
N ARG A 5 6.55 -2.21 -15.37
CA ARG A 5 5.67 -1.70 -14.28
C ARG A 5 5.75 -2.60 -13.04
N VAL A 6 5.91 -3.91 -13.24
CA VAL A 6 6.10 -4.86 -12.14
C VAL A 6 7.48 -4.67 -11.50
N ASP A 7 8.51 -4.39 -12.32
CA ASP A 7 9.84 -4.04 -11.85
C ASP A 7 9.82 -2.72 -11.06
N ALA A 8 9.10 -1.71 -11.55
CA ALA A 8 8.92 -0.44 -10.84
C ALA A 8 8.22 -0.62 -9.48
N LEU A 9 7.18 -1.47 -9.43
CA LEU A 9 6.53 -1.82 -8.16
C LEU A 9 7.49 -2.53 -7.20
N THR A 10 8.26 -3.49 -7.71
CA THR A 10 9.25 -4.24 -6.94
C THR A 10 10.33 -3.32 -6.36
N GLN A 11 10.81 -2.37 -7.16
CA GLN A 11 11.76 -1.35 -6.72
C GLN A 11 11.16 -0.47 -5.61
N ARG A 12 9.91 -0.02 -5.77
CA ARG A 12 9.21 0.79 -4.75
C ARG A 12 8.96 0.03 -3.45
N MET A 13 8.70 -1.28 -3.54
CA MET A 13 8.61 -2.17 -2.39
C MET A 13 9.95 -2.30 -1.66
N ALA A 14 11.06 -2.40 -2.39
CA ALA A 14 12.40 -2.44 -1.79
C ALA A 14 12.75 -1.12 -1.09
N GLU A 15 12.41 0.02 -1.69
CA GLU A 15 12.55 1.34 -1.08
C GLU A 15 11.74 1.44 0.22
N HIS A 16 10.49 0.98 0.20
CA HIS A 16 9.64 0.94 1.38
C HIS A 16 10.25 0.11 2.51
N MET A 17 10.76 -1.09 2.21
CA MET A 17 11.42 -1.96 3.21
C MET A 17 12.68 -1.34 3.82
N ALA A 18 13.33 -0.40 3.12
CA ALA A 18 14.47 0.34 3.65
C ALA A 18 14.07 1.52 4.57
N MET A 19 12.80 1.91 4.58
CA MET A 19 12.30 2.98 5.45
C MET A 19 12.03 2.45 6.86
N PRO A 20 12.55 3.10 7.93
CA PRO A 20 12.20 2.70 9.29
C PRO A 20 10.71 2.96 9.55
N PHE A 21 10.02 2.01 10.16
CA PHE A 21 8.63 2.19 10.55
C PHE A 21 8.47 3.41 11.50
N PRO A 22 7.45 4.27 11.34
CA PRO A 22 7.32 5.50 12.11
C PRO A 22 7.32 5.26 13.63
N PRO A 23 8.17 5.96 14.41
CA PRO A 23 8.18 5.85 15.86
C PRO A 23 6.82 6.21 16.46
N GLY A 24 6.33 5.40 17.40
CA GLY A 24 5.04 5.64 18.07
C GLY A 24 3.81 5.18 17.30
N PHE A 25 3.94 4.71 16.05
CA PHE A 25 2.81 4.22 15.25
C PHE A 25 2.52 2.73 15.45
N ARG A 26 3.39 2.00 16.18
CA ARG A 26 3.13 0.59 16.50
C ARG A 26 1.99 0.48 17.50
N GLY A 27 0.91 -0.20 17.12
CA GLY A 27 -0.31 -0.32 17.92
C GLY A 27 -1.12 0.98 18.02
N LEU A 28 -0.78 1.98 17.21
CA LEU A 28 -1.59 3.18 17.07
C LEU A 28 -2.77 2.87 16.14
N ASP A 29 -3.95 3.31 16.54
CA ASP A 29 -5.16 3.29 15.72
C ASP A 29 -5.47 4.71 15.24
N ILE A 30 -5.69 4.87 13.92
CA ILE A 30 -6.14 6.12 13.30
C ILE A 30 -7.34 5.77 12.42
N GLU A 31 -8.45 6.48 12.59
CA GLU A 31 -9.69 6.24 11.82
C GLU A 31 -10.16 4.75 11.88
N SER A 32 -10.04 4.12 13.06
CA SER A 32 -10.36 2.70 13.28
C SER A 32 -9.46 1.73 12.50
N GLN A 33 -8.25 2.16 12.15
CA GLN A 33 -7.26 1.36 11.43
C GLN A 33 -5.99 1.23 12.26
N ASP A 34 -5.58 -0.01 12.52
CA ASP A 34 -4.26 -0.29 13.06
C ASP A 34 -3.21 0.05 11.99
N MET A 35 -2.28 0.92 12.36
CA MET A 35 -1.31 1.47 11.42
C MET A 35 -0.26 0.43 10.97
N VAL A 36 0.00 -0.61 11.77
CA VAL A 36 0.87 -1.74 11.39
C VAL A 36 0.14 -2.63 10.39
N MET A 37 -1.13 -2.91 10.62
CA MET A 37 -1.95 -3.72 9.72
C MET A 37 -2.18 -3.02 8.38
N LEU A 38 -2.40 -1.71 8.37
CA LEU A 38 -2.56 -0.93 7.14
C LEU A 38 -1.31 -1.01 6.24
N ASP A 39 -0.12 -0.92 6.85
CA ASP A 39 1.16 -1.07 6.17
C ASP A 39 1.35 -2.50 5.62
N ALA A 40 1.14 -3.50 6.48
CA ALA A 40 1.28 -4.91 6.12
C ALA A 40 0.30 -5.33 5.01
N ASP A 41 -0.96 -4.87 5.05
CA ASP A 41 -1.96 -5.15 4.04
C ASP A 41 -1.56 -4.54 2.70
N ALA A 42 -1.12 -3.27 2.69
CA ALA A 42 -0.65 -2.60 1.48
C ALA A 42 0.53 -3.35 0.82
N TYR A 43 1.53 -3.72 1.62
CA TYR A 43 2.66 -4.50 1.15
C TYR A 43 2.22 -5.89 0.65
N GLY A 44 1.30 -6.55 1.36
CA GLY A 44 0.76 -7.86 0.99
C GLY A 44 0.02 -7.84 -0.36
N TYR A 45 -0.75 -6.80 -0.66
CA TYR A 45 -1.36 -6.64 -1.99
C TYR A 45 -0.31 -6.38 -3.07
N ALA A 46 0.66 -5.50 -2.82
CA ALA A 46 1.74 -5.23 -3.77
C ALA A 46 2.53 -6.50 -4.12
N LEU A 47 2.91 -7.29 -3.11
CA LEU A 47 3.56 -8.59 -3.30
C LEU A 47 2.69 -9.54 -4.13
N GLY A 48 1.40 -9.64 -3.81
CA GLY A 48 0.48 -10.48 -4.56
C GLY A 48 0.44 -10.12 -6.05
N VAL A 49 0.43 -8.82 -6.37
CA VAL A 49 0.45 -8.33 -7.76
C VAL A 49 1.77 -8.68 -8.47
N VAL A 50 2.91 -8.58 -7.77
CA VAL A 50 4.22 -8.99 -8.32
C VAL A 50 4.23 -10.49 -8.63
N GLU A 51 3.66 -11.32 -7.75
CA GLU A 51 3.58 -12.78 -7.92
C GLU A 51 2.61 -13.21 -9.04
N GLY A 52 1.56 -12.43 -9.29
CA GLY A 52 0.60 -12.71 -10.36
C GLY A 52 -0.73 -12.00 -10.18
N PRO A 53 -1.72 -12.27 -11.06
CA PRO A 53 -3.05 -11.67 -10.96
C PRO A 53 -3.72 -11.98 -9.61
N LEU A 54 -4.34 -10.97 -8.99
CA LEU A 54 -5.10 -11.16 -7.78
C LEU A 54 -6.45 -11.82 -8.07
N ASN A 55 -6.95 -12.61 -7.12
CA ASN A 55 -8.33 -13.07 -7.14
C ASN A 55 -9.30 -11.92 -6.81
N GLU A 56 -10.59 -12.11 -7.11
CA GLU A 56 -11.63 -11.09 -6.93
C GLU A 56 -11.69 -10.55 -5.49
N GLN A 57 -11.57 -11.43 -4.50
CA GLN A 57 -11.57 -11.04 -3.09
C GLN A 57 -10.40 -10.10 -2.76
N ARG A 58 -9.20 -10.40 -3.26
CA ARG A 58 -8.01 -9.57 -3.04
C ARG A 58 -8.08 -8.26 -3.80
N ARG A 59 -8.65 -8.24 -5.02
CA ARG A 59 -8.89 -6.97 -5.74
C ARG A 59 -9.87 -6.07 -4.98
N ALA A 60 -10.99 -6.62 -4.50
CA ALA A 60 -11.94 -5.87 -3.70
C ALA A 60 -11.30 -5.34 -2.40
N GLY A 61 -10.42 -6.13 -1.78
CA GLY A 61 -9.62 -5.71 -0.63
C GLY A 61 -8.70 -4.53 -0.94
N LEU A 62 -7.96 -4.59 -2.04
CA LEU A 62 -7.09 -3.51 -2.51
C LEU A 62 -7.87 -2.21 -2.81
N THR A 63 -9.06 -2.32 -3.42
CA THR A 63 -9.94 -1.15 -3.63
C THR A 63 -10.37 -0.53 -2.30
N ARG A 64 -10.77 -1.34 -1.30
CA ARG A 64 -11.15 -0.84 0.03
C ARG A 64 -9.97 -0.18 0.75
N LEU A 65 -8.78 -0.73 0.60
CA LEU A 65 -7.54 -0.18 1.16
C LEU A 65 -7.29 1.25 0.66
N MET A 66 -7.55 1.52 -0.62
CA MET A 66 -7.41 2.87 -1.16
C MET A 66 -8.36 3.88 -0.48
N THR A 67 -9.61 3.49 -0.23
CA THR A 67 -10.58 4.31 0.53
C THR A 67 -10.19 4.49 2.00
N VAL A 68 -9.44 3.55 2.57
CA VAL A 68 -8.87 3.71 3.92
C VAL A 68 -7.82 4.83 3.94
N PHE A 69 -6.90 4.85 2.96
CA PHE A 69 -5.87 5.89 2.89
C PHE A 69 -6.43 7.31 2.74
N GLU A 70 -7.56 7.49 2.05
CA GLU A 70 -8.23 8.79 1.92
C GLU A 70 -8.69 9.36 3.27
N ARG A 71 -8.96 8.51 4.26
CA ARG A 71 -9.38 8.90 5.62
C ARG A 71 -8.20 9.01 6.57
N VAL A 72 -7.27 8.05 6.52
CA VAL A 72 -6.13 7.97 7.44
C VAL A 72 -5.10 9.08 7.16
N LEU A 73 -4.75 9.33 5.89
CA LEU A 73 -3.67 10.28 5.57
C LEU A 73 -3.90 11.70 6.11
N PRO A 74 -5.11 12.30 5.97
CA PRO A 74 -5.37 13.62 6.53
C PRO A 74 -5.36 13.68 8.07
N ALA A 75 -5.46 12.54 8.76
CA ALA A 75 -5.49 12.45 10.22
C ALA A 75 -4.10 12.22 10.84
N ILE A 76 -3.04 12.11 10.03
CA ILE A 76 -1.67 11.97 10.51
C ILE A 76 -1.05 13.37 10.69
N ASP A 77 -0.78 13.76 11.94
CA ASP A 77 -0.14 15.04 12.25
C ASP A 77 1.41 14.97 12.22
N ASP A 78 1.98 13.76 12.24
CA ASP A 78 3.44 13.57 12.21
C ASP A 78 3.98 13.63 10.76
N GLU A 79 4.96 14.52 10.52
CA GLU A 79 5.52 14.76 9.19
C GLU A 79 6.23 13.53 8.59
N TYR A 80 6.92 12.75 9.43
CA TYR A 80 7.59 11.55 8.96
C TYR A 80 6.58 10.45 8.62
N ALA A 81 5.61 10.20 9.51
CA ALA A 81 4.56 9.23 9.30
C ALA A 81 3.69 9.60 8.09
N THR A 82 3.40 10.88 7.88
CA THR A 82 2.67 11.35 6.69
C THR A 82 3.41 10.96 5.41
N ARG A 83 4.73 11.22 5.35
CA ARG A 83 5.57 10.82 4.21
C ARG A 83 5.63 9.31 4.05
N TYR A 84 5.78 8.58 5.16
CA TYR A 84 5.81 7.12 5.18
C TYR A 84 4.53 6.52 4.60
N TYR A 85 3.36 6.86 5.16
CA TYR A 85 2.08 6.31 4.71
C TYR A 85 1.65 6.83 3.32
N THR A 86 2.12 8.01 2.89
CA THR A 86 1.97 8.45 1.50
C THR A 86 2.72 7.51 0.55
N HIS A 87 3.96 7.12 0.89
CA HIS A 87 4.72 6.15 0.10
C HIS A 87 4.02 4.79 0.04
N VAL A 88 3.47 4.32 1.16
CA VAL A 88 2.66 3.08 1.23
C VAL A 88 1.42 3.17 0.35
N ARG A 89 0.67 4.29 0.40
CA ARG A 89 -0.50 4.54 -0.44
C ARG A 89 -0.14 4.50 -1.93
N ASP A 90 0.97 5.10 -2.32
CA ASP A 90 1.41 5.13 -3.72
C ASP A 90 1.85 3.76 -4.23
N MET A 91 2.48 2.95 -3.37
CA MET A 91 2.77 1.54 -3.67
C MET A 91 1.48 0.75 -3.90
N ALA A 92 0.47 0.90 -3.03
CA ALA A 92 -0.84 0.27 -3.20
C ALA A 92 -1.57 0.76 -4.46
N ALA A 93 -1.48 2.05 -4.79
CA ALA A 93 -2.06 2.62 -6.00
C ALA A 93 -1.42 2.01 -7.26
N MET A 94 -0.10 1.88 -7.29
CA MET A 94 0.61 1.25 -8.40
C MET A 94 0.18 -0.22 -8.57
N ALA A 95 0.03 -0.96 -7.48
CA ALA A 95 -0.51 -2.32 -7.51
C ALA A 95 -1.93 -2.36 -8.10
N ALA A 96 -2.81 -1.43 -7.71
CA ALA A 96 -4.18 -1.36 -8.23
C ALA A 96 -4.22 -1.04 -9.73
N GLU A 97 -3.36 -0.14 -10.21
CA GLU A 97 -3.26 0.19 -11.64
C GLU A 97 -2.67 -0.96 -12.47
N ILE A 98 -1.82 -1.81 -11.89
CA ILE A 98 -1.32 -3.01 -12.56
C ILE A 98 -2.46 -4.04 -12.68
N GLU A 99 -3.23 -4.27 -11.62
CA GLU A 99 -4.38 -5.18 -11.66
C GLU A 99 -5.47 -4.72 -12.64
N ALA A 100 -5.80 -3.43 -12.64
CA ALA A 100 -6.81 -2.88 -13.56
C ALA A 100 -6.44 -3.11 -15.04
N GLN A 101 -5.14 -3.15 -15.37
CA GLN A 101 -4.66 -3.44 -16.72
C GLN A 101 -4.61 -4.93 -17.06
N ARG A 102 -4.70 -5.83 -16.07
CA ARG A 102 -4.78 -7.28 -16.27
C ARG A 102 -6.20 -7.75 -16.58
N ASP A 103 -7.20 -7.00 -16.12
CA ASP A 103 -8.63 -7.26 -16.37
C ASP A 103 -9.11 -6.72 -17.73
N MET A 104 -8.25 -5.99 -18.47
CA MET A 104 -8.49 -5.48 -19.83
C MET A 104 -7.92 -6.41 -20.91
#